data_AF-A0A1Q5RKF5-F1
#
_entry.id   AF-A0A1Q5RKF5-F1
#
_cell.length_a   1.000
_cell.length_b   1.000
_cell.length_c   1.000
_cell.angle_alpha   90.00
_cell.angle_beta   90.00
_cell.angle_gamma   90.00
#
_symmetry.space_group_name_H-M   'P 1'
#
loop_
_entity.id
_entity.type
_entity.pdbx_description
1 polymer ?
#
loop_
_entity_poly.entity_id
_entity_poly.type
_entity_poly.pdbx_seq_one_letter_code
_entity_poly.pdbx_strand_id
1 'polypeptide(L)'
;ATLAARGDALNAAHAGYLEIRRLLLIGSLDAAERMLDGLDPAPFPPALRVGHELVVAGIAMRRLRTQPAREALARAKDAARRARIAALAAEVESTAHLLATPAARLIARGSERPLLLEEVEALMASKALVVDACRYVVRDARTTISLNRRPVLFALARALGEAWPQDVSRSTLIARAFRGKHADESHRARLRVEIGRLRRALQPLADLSATPDGFVLEPHGRREVTVLALPVEEEHAAVLAFLADGEAWSSSALSVALGASQRTVQRALDALAATGKVQSVGRARARRWMTPPVPGFTTTLLLPAPLPNG
;
A
#
# COMPACT_ATOMS: atom_id res chain seq x y z
N ALA A 1 20.90 20.29 -13.43
CA ALA A 1 21.27 21.54 -14.14
C ALA A 1 22.79 21.73 -14.20
N THR A 2 23.49 21.80 -13.08
CA THR A 2 24.95 22.07 -13.04
C THR A 2 25.82 21.03 -13.76
N LEU A 3 25.52 19.73 -13.62
CA LEU A 3 26.31 18.65 -14.26
C LEU A 3 26.16 18.66 -15.79
N ALA A 4 24.93 18.79 -16.29
CA ALA A 4 24.65 18.89 -17.73
C ALA A 4 25.30 20.13 -18.36
N ALA A 5 25.24 21.28 -17.67
CA ALA A 5 25.90 22.52 -18.11
C ALA A 5 27.43 22.41 -18.17
N ARG A 6 28.02 21.42 -17.48
CA ARG A 6 29.46 21.11 -17.49
C ARG A 6 29.81 19.93 -18.41
N GLY A 7 28.88 19.46 -19.24
CA GLY A 7 29.09 18.34 -20.16
C GLY A 7 29.07 16.95 -19.52
N ASP A 8 28.76 16.85 -18.22
CA ASP A 8 28.70 15.58 -17.50
C ASP A 8 27.29 14.96 -17.58
N ALA A 9 26.97 14.48 -18.79
CA ALA A 9 25.65 13.93 -19.11
C ALA A 9 25.32 12.66 -18.30
N LEU A 10 26.33 11.83 -17.99
CA LEU A 10 26.13 10.58 -17.26
C LEU A 10 25.75 10.82 -15.79
N ASN A 11 26.48 11.70 -15.09
CA ASN A 11 26.11 12.03 -13.71
C ASN A 11 24.84 12.87 -13.65
N ALA A 12 24.56 13.70 -14.65
CA ALA A 12 23.29 14.40 -14.77
C ALA A 12 22.11 13.41 -14.88
N ALA A 13 22.24 12.39 -15.72
CA ALA A 13 21.25 11.33 -15.87
C ALA A 13 21.09 10.51 -14.57
N HIS A 14 22.20 10.14 -13.92
CA HIS A 14 22.16 9.44 -12.64
C HIS A 14 21.42 10.24 -11.55
N ALA A 15 21.72 11.54 -11.42
CA ALA A 15 21.01 12.42 -10.50
C ALA A 15 19.51 12.52 -10.82
N GLY A 16 19.16 12.56 -12.11
CA GLY A 16 17.77 12.48 -12.57
C GLY A 16 17.06 11.21 -12.06
N TYR A 17 17.70 10.04 -12.15
CA TYR A 17 17.11 8.80 -11.66
C TYR A 17 16.91 8.74 -10.15
N LEU A 18 17.85 9.29 -9.36
CA LEU A 18 17.68 9.40 -7.92
C LEU A 18 16.45 10.24 -7.58
N GLU A 19 16.24 11.33 -8.31
CA GLU A 19 15.05 12.18 -8.15
C GLU A 19 13.78 11.44 -8.60
N ILE A 20 13.81 10.64 -9.68
CA ILE A 20 12.64 9.85 -10.07
C ILE A 20 12.32 8.79 -9.00
N ARG A 21 13.34 8.09 -8.47
CA ARG A 21 13.15 7.13 -7.37
C ARG A 21 12.54 7.81 -6.15
N ARG A 22 12.98 9.02 -5.79
CA ARG A 22 12.39 9.82 -4.72
C ARG A 22 10.92 10.13 -5.00
N LEU A 23 10.58 10.57 -6.22
CA LEU A 23 9.20 10.85 -6.63
C LEU A 23 8.31 9.60 -6.53
N LEU A 24 8.82 8.43 -6.91
CA LEU A 24 8.13 7.14 -6.77
C LEU A 24 7.87 6.77 -5.30
N LEU A 25 8.82 7.04 -4.40
CA LEU A 25 8.69 6.76 -2.98
C LEU A 25 7.63 7.65 -2.32
N ILE A 26 7.54 8.92 -2.70
CA ILE A 26 6.54 9.85 -2.15
C ILE A 26 5.18 9.79 -2.89
N GLY A 27 5.04 8.89 -3.87
CA GLY A 27 3.79 8.69 -4.62
C GLY A 27 3.49 9.72 -5.72
N SER A 28 4.47 10.52 -6.14
CA SER A 28 4.31 11.55 -7.18
C SER A 28 4.54 10.98 -8.59
N LEU A 29 3.60 10.16 -9.05
CA LEU A 29 3.72 9.40 -10.30
C LEU A 29 3.77 10.28 -11.55
N ASP A 30 2.91 11.31 -11.65
CA ASP A 30 2.87 12.18 -12.84
C ASP A 30 4.17 13.00 -12.98
N ALA A 31 4.81 13.36 -11.86
CA ALA A 31 6.11 14.03 -11.90
C ALA A 31 7.24 13.07 -12.27
N ALA A 32 7.18 11.82 -11.76
CA ALA A 32 8.13 10.78 -12.11
C ALA A 32 8.11 10.47 -13.62
N GLU A 33 6.93 10.32 -14.21
CA GLU A 33 6.76 10.10 -15.67
C GLU A 33 7.29 11.28 -16.48
N ARG A 34 6.86 12.51 -16.18
CA ARG A 34 7.32 13.71 -16.91
C ARG A 34 8.83 13.88 -16.87
N MET A 35 9.47 13.55 -15.75
CA MET A 35 10.92 13.65 -15.63
C MET A 35 11.63 12.51 -16.34
N LEU A 36 11.06 11.30 -16.34
CA LEU A 36 11.57 10.18 -17.12
C LEU A 36 11.52 10.46 -18.63
N ASP A 37 10.44 11.07 -19.12
CA ASP A 37 10.26 11.45 -20.53
C ASP A 37 11.32 12.47 -21.01
N GLY A 38 11.90 13.23 -20.08
CA GLY A 38 12.98 14.18 -20.37
C GLY A 38 14.39 13.57 -20.39
N LEU A 39 14.54 12.27 -20.13
CA LEU A 39 15.83 11.58 -20.13
C LEU A 39 15.98 10.72 -21.39
N ASP A 40 17.06 10.93 -22.16
CA ASP A 40 17.40 10.06 -23.28
C ASP A 40 18.21 8.84 -22.79
N PRO A 41 17.69 7.60 -22.93
CA PRO A 41 18.40 6.41 -22.51
C PRO A 41 19.41 5.86 -23.53
N ALA A 42 19.49 6.40 -24.75
CA ALA A 42 20.39 5.91 -25.80
C ALA A 42 21.89 5.90 -25.42
N PRO A 43 22.46 6.94 -24.77
CA PRO A 43 23.89 6.99 -24.49
C PRO A 43 24.30 6.22 -23.22
N PHE A 44 23.37 5.55 -22.52
CA PHE A 44 23.69 5.01 -21.20
C PHE A 44 24.54 3.74 -21.25
N PRO A 45 25.58 3.63 -20.39
CA PRO A 45 26.26 2.38 -20.18
C PRO A 45 25.30 1.34 -19.58
N PRO A 46 25.57 0.04 -19.74
CA PRO A 46 24.68 -1.03 -19.28
C PRO A 46 24.21 -0.88 -17.82
N ALA A 47 25.08 -0.47 -16.91
CA ALA A 47 24.74 -0.27 -15.50
C ALA A 47 23.67 0.83 -15.30
N LEU A 48 23.79 1.96 -15.98
CA LEU A 48 22.83 3.06 -15.88
C LEU A 48 21.51 2.71 -16.58
N ARG A 49 21.55 1.90 -17.64
CA ARG A 49 20.35 1.38 -18.30
C ARG A 49 19.54 0.44 -17.40
N VAL A 50 20.18 -0.33 -16.49
CA VAL A 50 19.43 -1.08 -15.45
C VAL A 50 18.60 -0.13 -14.59
N GLY A 51 19.22 0.95 -14.08
CA GLY A 51 18.53 1.93 -13.25
C GLY A 51 17.35 2.59 -13.97
N HIS A 52 17.52 2.93 -15.26
CA HIS A 52 16.44 3.45 -16.11
C HIS A 52 15.26 2.47 -16.21
N GLU A 53 15.52 1.24 -16.60
CA GLU A 53 14.46 0.25 -16.82
C GLU A 53 13.75 -0.17 -15.52
N LEU A 54 14.47 -0.18 -14.38
CA LEU A 54 13.85 -0.38 -13.07
C LEU A 54 12.88 0.76 -12.69
N VAL A 55 13.22 1.99 -13.07
CA VAL A 55 12.31 3.14 -12.88
C VAL A 55 11.10 3.04 -13.80
N VAL A 56 11.28 2.69 -15.07
CA VAL A 56 10.19 2.44 -16.02
C VAL A 56 9.25 1.35 -15.47
N ALA A 57 9.81 0.23 -15.00
CA ALA A 57 9.05 -0.86 -14.39
C ALA A 57 8.29 -0.38 -13.14
N GLY A 58 8.95 0.35 -12.24
CA GLY A 58 8.36 0.85 -11.00
C GLY A 58 7.21 1.86 -11.21
N ILE A 59 7.28 2.67 -12.27
CA ILE A 59 6.17 3.54 -12.72
C ILE A 59 5.03 2.67 -13.26
N ALA A 60 5.33 1.77 -14.20
CA ALA A 60 4.34 0.92 -14.85
C ALA A 60 3.54 0.08 -13.84
N MET A 61 4.23 -0.52 -12.86
CA MET A 61 3.59 -1.28 -11.77
C MET A 61 2.62 -0.41 -10.96
N ARG A 62 3.03 0.79 -10.53
CA ARG A 62 2.16 1.70 -9.74
C ARG A 62 0.98 2.25 -10.54
N ARG A 63 1.11 2.30 -11.87
CA ARG A 63 0.04 2.61 -12.82
C ARG A 63 -0.85 1.41 -13.17
N LEU A 64 -0.59 0.24 -12.58
CA LEU A 64 -1.27 -1.02 -12.90
C LEU A 64 -1.16 -1.38 -14.39
N ARG A 65 0.00 -1.13 -15.02
CA ARG A 65 0.31 -1.55 -16.39
C ARG A 65 1.31 -2.70 -16.32
N THR A 66 0.82 -3.93 -16.24
CA THR A 66 1.69 -5.09 -15.96
C THR A 66 2.56 -5.42 -17.16
N GLN A 67 2.03 -5.36 -18.38
CA GLN A 67 2.79 -5.70 -19.58
C GLN A 67 3.99 -4.75 -19.81
N PRO A 68 3.83 -3.41 -19.77
CA PRO A 68 4.98 -2.50 -19.82
C PRO A 68 6.00 -2.73 -18.69
N ALA A 69 5.55 -3.12 -17.49
CA ALA A 69 6.46 -3.45 -16.40
C ALA A 69 7.30 -4.70 -16.69
N ARG A 70 6.68 -5.76 -17.23
CA ARG A 70 7.38 -7.00 -17.63
C ARG A 70 8.42 -6.73 -18.73
N GLU A 71 8.06 -5.93 -19.73
CA GLU A 71 8.97 -5.55 -20.82
C GLU A 71 10.16 -4.73 -20.33
N ALA A 72 9.93 -3.77 -19.42
CA ALA A 72 11.00 -2.99 -18.80
C ALA A 72 11.94 -3.89 -17.98
N LEU A 73 11.41 -4.82 -17.19
CA LEU A 73 12.24 -5.76 -16.44
C LEU A 73 13.04 -6.72 -17.33
N ALA A 74 12.51 -7.12 -18.49
CA ALA A 74 13.27 -7.89 -19.47
C ALA A 74 14.46 -7.09 -20.00
N ARG A 75 14.26 -5.82 -20.38
CA ARG A 75 15.35 -4.92 -20.79
C ARG A 75 16.35 -4.67 -19.67
N ALA A 76 15.89 -4.52 -18.43
CA ALA A 76 16.75 -4.39 -17.25
C ALA A 76 17.63 -5.63 -17.04
N LYS A 77 17.06 -6.83 -17.20
CA LYS A 77 17.78 -8.10 -17.07
C LYS A 77 18.89 -8.22 -18.11
N ASP A 78 18.60 -7.85 -19.36
CA ASP A 78 19.61 -7.86 -20.42
C ASP A 78 20.71 -6.81 -20.19
N ALA A 79 20.36 -5.64 -19.68
CA ALA A 79 21.33 -4.62 -19.30
C ALA A 79 22.21 -5.08 -18.11
N ALA A 80 21.64 -5.75 -17.11
CA ALA A 80 22.37 -6.27 -15.95
C ALA A 80 23.37 -7.36 -16.37
N ARG A 81 22.98 -8.26 -17.28
CA ARG A 81 23.88 -9.27 -17.88
C ARG A 81 25.08 -8.61 -18.57
N ARG A 82 24.85 -7.56 -19.36
CA ARG A 82 25.93 -6.80 -20.03
C ARG A 82 26.80 -6.03 -19.04
N ALA A 83 26.21 -5.51 -17.95
CA ALA A 83 26.94 -4.77 -16.92
C ALA A 83 27.87 -5.69 -16.09
N ARG A 84 27.53 -6.98 -15.96
CA ARG A 84 28.27 -7.97 -15.14
C ARG A 84 28.43 -7.55 -13.68
N ILE A 85 27.43 -6.85 -13.14
CA ILE A 85 27.38 -6.43 -11.73
C ILE A 85 26.32 -7.28 -11.02
N ALA A 86 26.76 -8.16 -10.11
CA ALA A 86 25.88 -9.08 -9.40
C ALA A 86 24.77 -8.36 -8.60
N ALA A 87 25.09 -7.24 -7.97
CA ALA A 87 24.12 -6.44 -7.22
C ALA A 87 22.97 -5.92 -8.09
N LEU A 88 23.27 -5.50 -9.33
CA LEU A 88 22.24 -5.02 -10.26
C LEU A 88 21.35 -6.16 -10.77
N ALA A 89 21.92 -7.36 -10.99
CA ALA A 89 21.13 -8.54 -11.33
C ALA A 89 20.15 -8.91 -10.20
N ALA A 90 20.63 -8.90 -8.96
CA ALA A 90 19.79 -9.15 -7.78
C ALA A 90 18.66 -8.11 -7.61
N GLU A 91 18.94 -6.83 -7.86
CA GLU A 91 17.91 -5.77 -7.80
C GLU A 91 16.81 -5.98 -8.86
N VAL A 92 17.19 -6.38 -10.08
CA VAL A 92 16.23 -6.72 -11.17
C VAL A 92 15.40 -7.95 -10.81
N GLU A 93 16.03 -9.01 -10.29
CA GLU A 93 15.32 -10.22 -9.88
C GLU A 93 14.35 -9.97 -8.73
N SER A 94 14.77 -9.20 -7.72
CA SER A 94 13.91 -8.77 -6.60
C SER A 94 12.69 -7.99 -7.11
N THR A 95 12.90 -7.04 -8.01
CA THR A 95 11.80 -6.25 -8.60
C THR A 95 10.87 -7.12 -9.44
N ALA A 96 11.41 -8.08 -10.20
CA ALA A 96 10.61 -9.02 -10.97
C ALA A 96 9.76 -9.94 -10.09
N HIS A 97 10.28 -10.34 -8.92
CA HIS A 97 9.53 -11.16 -7.97
C HIS A 97 8.24 -10.48 -7.48
N LEU A 98 8.23 -9.14 -7.38
CA LEU A 98 7.04 -8.38 -6.99
C LEU A 98 5.84 -8.60 -7.93
N LEU A 99 6.07 -8.93 -9.21
CA LEU A 99 5.00 -9.26 -10.16
C LEU A 99 4.40 -10.66 -9.93
N ALA A 100 5.14 -11.54 -9.26
CA ALA A 100 4.71 -12.91 -8.94
C ALA A 100 4.14 -13.03 -7.52
N THR A 101 4.20 -11.97 -6.71
CA THR A 101 3.61 -11.92 -5.37
C THR A 101 2.22 -11.30 -5.39
N PRO A 102 1.32 -11.69 -4.47
CA PRO A 102 0.01 -11.06 -4.34
C PRO A 102 0.09 -9.54 -4.11
N ALA A 103 -0.57 -8.78 -4.97
CA ALA A 103 -0.66 -7.32 -4.92
C ALA A 103 -1.92 -6.82 -4.19
N ALA A 104 -2.94 -7.67 -4.07
CA ALA A 104 -4.16 -7.39 -3.31
C ALA A 104 -4.87 -8.68 -2.88
N ARG A 105 -5.96 -8.54 -2.12
CA ARG A 105 -6.97 -9.59 -1.92
C ARG A 105 -8.29 -9.14 -2.52
N LEU A 106 -8.98 -10.04 -3.20
CA LEU A 106 -10.33 -9.85 -3.68
C LEU A 106 -11.31 -10.47 -2.69
N ILE A 107 -12.27 -9.67 -2.22
CA ILE A 107 -13.39 -10.13 -1.42
C ILE A 107 -14.66 -9.96 -2.25
N ALA A 108 -15.36 -11.07 -2.51
CA ALA A 108 -16.60 -11.07 -3.28
C ALA A 108 -17.49 -12.25 -2.86
N ARG A 109 -18.79 -11.99 -2.67
CA ARG A 109 -19.82 -13.01 -2.36
C ARG A 109 -19.43 -13.93 -1.19
N GLY A 110 -18.85 -13.37 -0.14
CA GLY A 110 -18.40 -14.13 1.04
C GLY A 110 -17.13 -14.97 0.85
N SER A 111 -16.48 -14.90 -0.31
CA SER A 111 -15.20 -15.56 -0.59
C SER A 111 -14.06 -14.54 -0.64
N GLU A 112 -12.87 -14.99 -0.28
CA GLU A 112 -11.64 -14.19 -0.34
C GLU A 112 -10.54 -14.96 -1.07
N ARG A 113 -9.80 -14.28 -1.95
CA ARG A 113 -8.63 -14.85 -2.63
C ARG A 113 -7.54 -13.80 -2.89
N PRO A 114 -6.25 -14.18 -2.88
CA PRO A 114 -5.18 -13.30 -3.33
C PRO A 114 -5.30 -12.98 -4.82
N LEU A 115 -4.87 -11.77 -5.21
CA LEU A 115 -4.73 -11.32 -6.61
C LEU A 115 -3.29 -10.92 -6.89
N LEU A 116 -2.76 -11.37 -8.02
CA LEU A 116 -1.53 -10.83 -8.62
C LEU A 116 -1.80 -9.45 -9.27
N LEU A 117 -0.73 -8.71 -9.58
CA LEU A 117 -0.85 -7.36 -10.16
C LEU A 117 -1.63 -7.35 -11.48
N GLU A 118 -1.45 -8.37 -12.32
CA GLU A 118 -2.18 -8.52 -13.60
C GLU A 118 -3.67 -8.75 -13.40
N GLU A 119 -4.06 -9.47 -12.35
CA GLU A 119 -5.47 -9.69 -12.03
C GLU A 119 -6.11 -8.43 -11.46
N VAL A 120 -5.34 -7.62 -10.72
CA VAL A 120 -5.78 -6.29 -10.29
C VAL A 120 -5.98 -5.37 -11.50
N GLU A 121 -5.06 -5.37 -12.47
CA GLU A 121 -5.21 -4.63 -13.72
C GLU A 121 -6.48 -5.06 -14.48
N ALA A 122 -6.70 -6.36 -14.65
CA ALA A 122 -7.90 -6.91 -15.30
C ALA A 122 -9.19 -6.54 -14.54
N LEU A 123 -9.18 -6.61 -13.20
CA LEU A 123 -10.31 -6.19 -12.37
C LEU A 123 -10.63 -4.71 -12.57
N MET A 124 -9.61 -3.84 -12.62
CA MET A 124 -9.78 -2.41 -12.82
C MET A 124 -10.34 -2.09 -14.22
N ALA A 125 -10.03 -2.90 -15.23
CA ALA A 125 -10.59 -2.78 -16.59
C ALA A 125 -12.00 -3.41 -16.72
N SER A 126 -12.45 -4.17 -15.73
CA SER A 126 -13.75 -4.86 -15.77
C SER A 126 -14.94 -3.92 -15.59
N LYS A 127 -16.15 -4.47 -15.74
CA LYS A 127 -17.41 -3.75 -15.48
C LYS A 127 -17.82 -3.76 -14.01
N ALA A 128 -17.05 -4.39 -13.11
CA ALA A 128 -17.39 -4.48 -11.70
C ALA A 128 -17.40 -3.10 -11.02
N LEU A 129 -18.23 -2.97 -9.97
CA LEU A 129 -18.10 -1.89 -9.01
C LEU A 129 -17.05 -2.31 -7.98
N VAL A 130 -15.90 -1.63 -7.96
CA VAL A 130 -14.78 -1.96 -7.07
C VAL A 130 -14.74 -0.98 -5.92
N VAL A 131 -14.84 -1.49 -4.69
CA VAL A 131 -14.48 -0.76 -3.48
C VAL A 131 -13.00 -1.02 -3.19
N ASP A 132 -12.14 -0.05 -3.48
CA ASP A 132 -10.69 -0.17 -3.40
C ASP A 132 -10.18 0.38 -2.06
N ALA A 133 -9.84 -0.51 -1.14
CA ALA A 133 -9.28 -0.20 0.17
C ALA A 133 -7.78 0.15 0.13
N CYS A 134 -7.08 -0.18 -0.95
CA CYS A 134 -5.70 0.25 -1.15
C CYS A 134 -5.64 1.77 -1.41
N ARG A 135 -6.66 2.33 -2.06
CA ARG A 135 -6.72 3.76 -2.42
C ARG A 135 -7.83 4.56 -1.74
N TYR A 136 -8.69 3.91 -0.94
CA TYR A 136 -9.86 4.52 -0.32
C TYR A 136 -10.82 5.15 -1.34
N VAL A 137 -11.09 4.42 -2.43
CA VAL A 137 -11.99 4.87 -3.50
C VAL A 137 -13.07 3.84 -3.79
N VAL A 138 -14.18 4.29 -4.35
CA VAL A 138 -15.18 3.43 -4.98
C VAL A 138 -15.20 3.78 -6.46
N ARG A 139 -15.08 2.79 -7.34
CA ARG A 139 -14.95 3.03 -8.78
C ARG A 139 -15.64 2.00 -9.65
N ASP A 140 -15.96 2.42 -10.86
CA ASP A 140 -16.17 1.55 -12.00
C ASP A 140 -15.17 1.92 -13.12
N ALA A 141 -15.33 1.33 -14.31
CA ALA A 141 -14.47 1.62 -15.46
C ALA A 141 -14.40 3.11 -15.85
N ARG A 142 -15.42 3.92 -15.57
CA ARG A 142 -15.58 5.31 -16.07
C ARG A 142 -15.46 6.37 -14.98
N THR A 143 -15.78 6.03 -13.75
CA THR A 143 -15.96 6.98 -12.66
C THR A 143 -15.26 6.47 -11.41
N THR A 144 -14.53 7.35 -10.74
CA THR A 144 -13.83 7.07 -9.49
C THR A 144 -14.23 8.11 -8.45
N ILE A 145 -14.68 7.65 -7.29
CA ILE A 145 -15.15 8.48 -6.19
C ILE A 145 -14.20 8.31 -5.01
N SER A 146 -13.47 9.37 -4.67
CA SER A 146 -12.50 9.35 -3.58
C SER A 146 -13.18 9.54 -2.22
N LEU A 147 -12.89 8.63 -1.29
CA LEU A 147 -13.34 8.68 0.10
C LEU A 147 -12.14 8.76 1.08
N ASN A 148 -10.94 9.08 0.60
CA ASN A 148 -9.70 9.12 1.40
C ASN A 148 -9.78 10.01 2.65
N ARG A 149 -10.46 11.16 2.56
CA ARG A 149 -10.69 12.10 3.68
C ARG A 149 -11.99 11.83 4.43
N ARG A 150 -12.67 10.73 4.12
CA ARG A 150 -14.00 10.37 4.62
C ARG A 150 -14.00 8.91 5.13
N PRO A 151 -13.20 8.59 6.16
CA PRO A 151 -12.96 7.21 6.59
C PRO A 151 -14.24 6.48 7.04
N VAL A 152 -15.20 7.18 7.63
CA VAL A 152 -16.50 6.60 8.02
C VAL A 152 -17.30 6.18 6.79
N LEU A 153 -17.35 7.02 5.76
CA LEU A 153 -18.06 6.72 4.51
C LEU A 153 -17.39 5.55 3.79
N PHE A 154 -16.05 5.51 3.78
CA PHE A 154 -15.33 4.38 3.22
C PHE A 154 -15.60 3.09 3.99
N ALA A 155 -15.58 3.12 5.32
CA ALA A 155 -15.89 1.95 6.14
C ALA A 155 -17.30 1.40 5.88
N LEU A 156 -18.29 2.28 5.70
CA LEU A 156 -19.65 1.90 5.32
C LEU A 156 -19.70 1.30 3.91
N ALA A 157 -19.06 1.94 2.92
CA ALA A 157 -19.01 1.44 1.55
C ALA A 157 -18.35 0.06 1.46
N ARG A 158 -17.25 -0.14 2.18
CA ARG A 158 -16.56 -1.42 2.30
C ARG A 158 -17.46 -2.48 2.94
N ALA A 159 -18.11 -2.16 4.06
CA ALA A 159 -18.99 -3.12 4.74
C ALA A 159 -20.15 -3.57 3.84
N LEU A 160 -20.77 -2.65 3.13
CA LEU A 160 -21.83 -2.97 2.17
C LEU A 160 -21.31 -3.76 0.96
N GLY A 161 -20.12 -3.41 0.45
CA GLY A 161 -19.51 -4.11 -0.68
C GLY A 161 -19.10 -5.54 -0.36
N GLU A 162 -18.58 -5.80 0.84
CA GLU A 162 -18.19 -7.16 1.27
C GLU A 162 -19.41 -8.09 1.42
N ALA A 163 -20.54 -7.54 1.87
CA ALA A 163 -21.77 -8.30 2.10
C ALA A 163 -22.63 -8.45 0.84
N TRP A 164 -22.37 -7.68 -0.22
CA TRP A 164 -23.16 -7.74 -1.44
C TRP A 164 -23.20 -9.17 -2.03
N PRO A 165 -24.36 -9.66 -2.53
CA PRO A 165 -25.64 -8.95 -2.73
C PRO A 165 -26.57 -8.82 -1.51
N GLN A 166 -26.15 -9.28 -0.34
CA GLN A 166 -26.93 -9.27 0.89
C GLN A 166 -26.88 -7.90 1.56
N ASP A 167 -27.84 -7.65 2.44
CA ASP A 167 -27.88 -6.45 3.25
C ASP A 167 -26.98 -6.56 4.48
N VAL A 168 -26.64 -5.40 5.06
CA VAL A 168 -25.87 -5.30 6.29
C VAL A 168 -26.71 -4.65 7.36
N SER A 169 -26.85 -5.34 8.50
CA SER A 169 -27.59 -4.84 9.65
C SER A 169 -27.06 -3.49 10.16
N ARG A 170 -27.94 -2.68 10.75
CA ARG A 170 -27.56 -1.39 11.34
C ARG A 170 -26.51 -1.53 12.45
N SER A 171 -26.61 -2.58 13.26
CA SER A 171 -25.65 -2.85 14.34
C SER A 171 -24.26 -3.17 13.78
N THR A 172 -24.17 -4.00 12.73
CA THR A 172 -22.90 -4.32 12.06
C THR A 172 -22.28 -3.08 11.41
N LEU A 173 -23.08 -2.25 10.73
CA LEU A 173 -22.59 -0.98 10.15
C LEU A 173 -22.08 -0.02 11.22
N ILE A 174 -22.76 0.08 12.36
CA ILE A 174 -22.33 0.93 13.47
C ILE A 174 -21.00 0.43 14.05
N ALA A 175 -20.88 -0.88 14.29
CA ALA A 175 -19.67 -1.50 14.82
C ALA A 175 -18.47 -1.26 13.89
N ARG A 176 -18.65 -1.46 12.58
CA ARG A 176 -17.58 -1.30 11.57
C ARG A 176 -17.19 0.15 11.32
N ALA A 177 -18.15 1.07 11.27
CA ALA A 177 -17.89 2.46 10.87
C ALA A 177 -17.49 3.39 12.03
N PHE A 178 -17.97 3.12 13.25
CA PHE A 178 -17.76 4.02 14.39
C PHE A 178 -16.81 3.47 15.46
N ARG A 179 -16.27 2.26 15.29
CA ARG A 179 -15.30 1.59 16.21
C ARG A 179 -15.75 1.58 17.68
N GLY A 180 -17.06 1.66 17.94
CA GLY A 180 -17.67 1.77 19.27
C GLY A 180 -18.28 0.44 19.74
N LYS A 181 -18.25 0.17 21.05
CA LYS A 181 -18.65 -1.12 21.62
C LYS A 181 -20.16 -1.38 21.71
N HIS A 182 -21.06 -0.40 21.55
CA HIS A 182 -22.50 -0.64 21.49
C HIS A 182 -23.22 0.43 20.67
N ALA A 183 -24.22 0.02 19.88
CA ALA A 183 -25.09 0.90 19.13
C ALA A 183 -26.16 1.52 20.05
N ASP A 184 -25.93 2.74 20.53
CA ASP A 184 -26.97 3.55 21.18
C ASP A 184 -27.83 4.32 20.16
N GLU A 185 -28.87 5.03 20.61
CA GLU A 185 -29.75 5.83 19.74
C GLU A 185 -28.97 6.93 19.00
N SER A 186 -27.94 7.49 19.63
CA SER A 186 -27.05 8.50 19.02
C SER A 186 -26.28 7.92 17.83
N HIS A 187 -25.78 6.69 17.94
CA HIS A 187 -25.13 5.98 16.84
C HIS A 187 -26.11 5.65 15.72
N ARG A 188 -27.38 5.31 16.04
CA ARG A 188 -28.42 5.10 15.03
C ARG A 188 -28.73 6.38 14.26
N ALA A 189 -28.88 7.51 14.96
CA ALA A 189 -29.08 8.82 14.31
C ALA A 189 -27.89 9.19 13.42
N ARG A 190 -26.66 9.01 13.92
CA ARG A 190 -25.43 9.26 13.15
C ARG A 190 -25.33 8.35 11.93
N LEU A 191 -25.64 7.06 12.05
CA LEU A 191 -25.64 6.13 10.93
C LEU A 191 -26.56 6.62 9.80
N ARG A 192 -27.78 7.07 10.12
CA ARG A 192 -28.72 7.62 9.11
C ARG A 192 -28.10 8.79 8.33
N VAL A 193 -27.43 9.71 9.02
CA VAL A 193 -26.76 10.86 8.40
C VAL A 193 -25.62 10.40 7.49
N GLU A 194 -24.75 9.50 7.96
CA GLU A 194 -23.60 9.05 7.18
C GLU A 194 -24.03 8.16 5.99
N ILE A 195 -25.10 7.37 6.11
CA ILE A 195 -25.72 6.66 4.97
C ILE A 195 -26.27 7.66 3.95
N GLY A 196 -26.94 8.72 4.38
CA GLY A 196 -27.42 9.77 3.47
C GLY A 196 -26.28 10.47 2.72
N ARG A 197 -25.15 10.73 3.41
CA ARG A 197 -23.93 11.28 2.80
C ARG A 197 -23.28 10.29 1.84
N LEU A 198 -23.21 9.00 2.20
CA LEU A 198 -22.66 7.96 1.35
C LEU A 198 -23.52 7.78 0.09
N ARG A 199 -24.85 7.75 0.22
CA ARG A 199 -25.78 7.70 -0.91
C ARG A 199 -25.56 8.85 -1.88
N ARG A 200 -25.45 10.08 -1.37
CA ARG A 200 -25.14 11.25 -2.23
C ARG A 200 -23.77 11.11 -2.91
N ALA A 201 -22.77 10.61 -2.20
CA ALA A 201 -21.45 10.42 -2.75
C ALA A 201 -21.41 9.34 -3.83
N LEU A 202 -22.11 8.22 -3.65
CA LEU A 202 -22.10 7.07 -4.55
C LEU A 202 -23.15 7.13 -5.67
N GLN A 203 -24.01 8.14 -5.69
CA GLN A 203 -25.09 8.29 -6.67
C GLN A 203 -24.67 8.07 -8.14
N PRO A 204 -23.46 8.43 -8.62
CA PRO A 204 -23.07 8.12 -10.00
C PRO A 204 -22.87 6.61 -10.27
N LEU A 205 -22.61 5.82 -9.23
CA LEU A 205 -22.14 4.44 -9.31
C LEU A 205 -23.15 3.40 -8.79
N ALA A 206 -23.88 3.74 -7.73
CA ALA A 206 -24.76 2.82 -7.02
C ALA A 206 -25.78 3.55 -6.15
N ASP A 207 -26.93 2.90 -5.94
CA ASP A 207 -27.93 3.27 -4.97
C ASP A 207 -27.71 2.54 -3.63
N LEU A 208 -28.27 3.12 -2.56
CA LEU A 208 -28.29 2.51 -1.22
C LEU A 208 -29.72 2.46 -0.71
N SER A 209 -30.27 1.25 -0.65
CA SER A 209 -31.64 0.98 -0.22
C SER A 209 -31.68 0.56 1.25
N ALA A 210 -32.72 1.00 1.97
CA ALA A 210 -32.97 0.54 3.33
C ALA A 210 -33.69 -0.80 3.31
N THR A 211 -33.28 -1.72 4.18
CA THR A 211 -33.97 -2.99 4.44
C THR A 211 -34.62 -2.94 5.83
N PRO A 212 -35.46 -3.93 6.20
CA PRO A 212 -36.02 -3.99 7.55
C PRO A 212 -34.96 -3.85 8.64
N ASP A 213 -33.82 -4.54 8.50
CA ASP A 213 -32.78 -4.61 9.52
C ASP A 213 -31.53 -3.75 9.22
N GLY A 214 -31.42 -3.19 8.02
CA GLY A 214 -30.15 -2.70 7.51
C GLY A 214 -30.20 -1.84 6.27
N PHE A 215 -29.15 -1.96 5.47
CA PHE A 215 -28.99 -1.32 4.18
C PHE A 215 -28.30 -2.27 3.20
N VAL A 216 -28.63 -2.15 1.92
CA VAL A 216 -28.02 -2.90 0.82
C VAL A 216 -27.47 -1.94 -0.23
N LEU A 217 -26.37 -2.33 -0.88
CA LEU A 217 -25.77 -1.61 -1.99
C LEU A 217 -26.30 -2.13 -3.32
N GLU A 218 -26.77 -1.24 -4.18
CA GLU A 218 -27.37 -1.57 -5.47
C GLU A 218 -26.55 -0.93 -6.60
N PRO A 219 -25.57 -1.65 -7.18
CA PRO A 219 -24.72 -1.10 -8.23
C PRO A 219 -25.53 -0.80 -9.50
N HIS A 220 -25.25 0.33 -10.14
CA HIS A 220 -25.90 0.70 -11.39
C HIS A 220 -25.54 -0.26 -12.53
N GLY A 221 -26.56 -0.83 -13.16
CA GLY A 221 -26.41 -1.63 -14.37
C GLY A 221 -25.89 -3.05 -14.17
N ARG A 222 -26.56 -3.87 -13.35
CA ARG A 222 -26.30 -5.33 -13.17
C ARG A 222 -24.82 -5.69 -13.03
N ARG A 223 -24.05 -4.89 -12.31
CA ARG A 223 -22.61 -5.10 -12.08
C ARG A 223 -22.41 -5.95 -10.84
N GLU A 224 -21.37 -6.75 -10.84
CA GLU A 224 -20.89 -7.34 -9.60
C GLU A 224 -20.22 -6.27 -8.73
N VAL A 225 -20.38 -6.40 -7.41
CA VAL A 225 -19.62 -5.62 -6.45
C VAL A 225 -18.49 -6.47 -5.92
N THR A 226 -17.29 -5.89 -5.92
CA THR A 226 -16.09 -6.54 -5.38
C THR A 226 -15.35 -5.57 -4.49
N VAL A 227 -14.71 -6.08 -3.44
CA VAL A 227 -13.86 -5.29 -2.56
C VAL A 227 -12.41 -5.70 -2.78
N LEU A 228 -11.58 -4.72 -3.11
CA LEU A 228 -10.14 -4.90 -3.20
C LEU A 228 -9.52 -4.48 -1.85
N ALA A 229 -8.91 -5.43 -1.17
CA ALA A 229 -8.23 -5.22 0.11
C ALA A 229 -6.71 -5.33 -0.05
N LEU A 230 -5.96 -4.81 0.93
CA LEU A 230 -4.50 -4.98 0.95
C LEU A 230 -4.15 -6.48 1.05
N PRO A 231 -3.01 -6.94 0.48
CA PRO A 231 -2.53 -8.32 0.60
C PRO A 231 -2.48 -8.82 2.04
N VAL A 232 -2.10 -7.93 2.95
CA VAL A 232 -2.08 -8.14 4.39
C VAL A 232 -2.71 -6.92 5.02
N GLU A 233 -3.77 -7.12 5.80
CA GLU A 233 -4.37 -6.06 6.63
C GLU A 233 -3.95 -6.29 8.08
N GLU A 234 -3.05 -5.43 8.56
CA GLU A 234 -2.69 -5.37 9.97
C GLU A 234 -3.41 -4.19 10.61
N GLU A 235 -4.12 -4.43 11.72
CA GLU A 235 -4.84 -3.37 12.46
C GLU A 235 -3.87 -2.25 12.90
N HIS A 236 -2.62 -2.62 13.11
CA HIS A 236 -1.52 -1.76 13.54
C HIS A 236 -0.42 -1.63 12.49
N ALA A 237 -0.76 -1.71 11.19
CA ALA A 237 0.20 -1.64 10.07
C ALA A 237 1.14 -0.44 10.14
N ALA A 238 0.65 0.72 10.57
CA ALA A 238 1.47 1.93 10.71
C ALA A 238 2.56 1.77 11.78
N VAL A 239 2.28 1.05 12.88
CA VAL A 239 3.28 0.74 13.91
C VAL A 239 4.29 -0.26 13.38
N LEU A 240 3.86 -1.30 12.66
CA LEU A 240 4.77 -2.26 12.02
C LEU A 240 5.68 -1.61 10.98
N ALA A 241 5.18 -0.66 10.20
CA ALA A 241 5.97 0.01 9.16
C ALA A 241 7.19 0.76 9.74
N PHE A 242 7.06 1.37 10.92
CA PHE A 242 8.19 2.01 11.62
C PHE A 242 9.19 1.01 12.19
N LEU A 243 8.78 -0.24 12.42
CA LEU A 243 9.64 -1.29 12.97
C LEU A 243 10.19 -2.23 11.88
N ALA A 244 9.83 -2.00 10.62
CA ALA A 244 10.09 -2.91 9.50
C ALA A 244 11.58 -3.01 9.13
N ASP A 245 12.38 -2.01 9.50
CA ASP A 245 13.84 -2.00 9.37
C ASP A 245 14.55 -2.85 10.44
N GLY A 246 13.80 -3.39 11.41
CA GLY A 246 14.36 -4.15 12.53
C GLY A 246 15.00 -3.27 13.60
N GLU A 247 14.89 -1.95 13.50
CA GLU A 247 15.45 -1.03 14.48
C GLU A 247 14.63 -1.00 15.78
N ALA A 248 15.29 -0.65 16.88
CA ALA A 248 14.71 -0.66 18.21
C ALA A 248 14.12 0.70 18.60
N TRP A 249 12.79 0.83 18.56
CA TRP A 249 12.08 2.08 18.86
C TRP A 249 11.51 2.13 20.27
N SER A 250 11.39 3.33 20.86
CA SER A 250 10.63 3.54 22.10
C SER A 250 9.15 3.84 21.80
N SER A 251 8.23 3.49 22.72
CA SER A 251 6.80 3.81 22.56
C SER A 251 6.54 5.32 22.45
N SER A 252 7.38 6.16 23.06
CA SER A 252 7.27 7.62 22.95
C SER A 252 7.75 8.15 21.61
N ALA A 253 8.84 7.60 21.04
CA ALA A 253 9.31 7.98 19.72
C ALA A 253 8.28 7.60 18.63
N LEU A 254 7.69 6.40 18.73
CA LEU A 254 6.60 5.98 17.85
C LEU A 254 5.36 6.87 18.00
N SER A 255 5.02 7.30 19.22
CA SER A 255 3.92 8.24 19.47
C SER A 255 4.12 9.58 18.76
N VAL A 256 5.34 10.13 18.80
CA VAL A 256 5.68 11.35 18.07
C VAL A 256 5.61 11.12 16.56
N ALA A 257 6.25 10.06 16.05
CA ALA A 257 6.33 9.77 14.62
C ALA A 257 4.95 9.47 13.98
N LEU A 258 4.06 8.82 14.72
CA LEU A 258 2.70 8.48 14.28
C LEU A 258 1.67 9.58 14.54
N GLY A 259 2.03 10.65 15.24
CA GLY A 259 1.08 11.69 15.67
C GLY A 259 -0.07 11.14 16.53
N ALA A 260 0.17 10.08 17.29
CA ALA A 260 -0.83 9.36 18.07
C ALA A 260 -0.51 9.40 19.57
N SER A 261 -1.52 9.25 20.43
CA SER A 261 -1.28 9.21 21.89
C SER A 261 -0.42 8.00 22.28
N GLN A 262 0.42 8.14 23.30
CA GLN A 262 1.28 7.05 23.80
C GLN A 262 0.46 5.82 24.24
N ARG A 263 -0.75 6.03 24.77
CA ARG A 263 -1.68 4.95 25.11
C ARG A 263 -2.17 4.18 23.88
N THR A 264 -2.45 4.87 22.78
CA THR A 264 -2.85 4.25 21.50
C THR A 264 -1.71 3.39 20.94
N VAL A 265 -0.50 3.96 20.92
CA VAL A 265 0.69 3.25 20.43
C VAL A 265 1.02 2.05 21.31
N GLN A 266 0.93 2.17 22.64
CA GLN A 266 1.19 1.05 23.55
C GLN A 266 0.20 -0.10 23.34
N ARG A 267 -1.11 0.18 23.20
CA ARG A 267 -2.10 -0.86 22.90
C ARG A 267 -1.84 -1.57 21.57
N ALA A 268 -1.42 -0.81 20.56
CA ALA A 268 -1.06 -1.37 19.26
C ALA A 268 0.17 -2.29 19.35
N LEU A 269 1.20 -1.86 20.09
CA LEU A 269 2.40 -2.68 20.34
C LEU A 269 2.07 -3.95 21.14
N ASP A 270 1.23 -3.85 22.17
CA ASP A 270 0.82 -5.01 22.97
C ASP A 270 0.04 -6.04 22.13
N ALA A 271 -0.87 -5.57 21.26
CA ALA A 271 -1.62 -6.43 20.35
C ALA A 271 -0.71 -7.09 19.29
N LEU A 272 0.22 -6.33 18.70
CA LEU A 272 1.22 -6.87 17.77
C LEU A 272 2.13 -7.91 18.45
N ALA A 273 2.52 -7.66 19.70
CA ALA A 273 3.37 -8.56 20.47
C ALA A 273 2.68 -9.87 20.83
N ALA A 274 1.39 -9.80 21.17
CA ALA A 274 0.56 -10.98 21.41
C ALA A 274 0.50 -11.91 20.18
N THR A 275 0.61 -11.35 18.97
CA THR A 275 0.66 -12.11 17.71
C THR A 275 2.09 -12.45 17.24
N GLY A 276 3.10 -12.13 18.06
CA GLY A 276 4.51 -12.39 17.74
C GLY A 276 5.08 -11.52 16.61
N LYS A 277 4.40 -10.45 16.20
CA LYS A 277 4.85 -9.56 15.10
C LYS A 277 5.86 -8.52 15.53
N VAL A 278 5.89 -8.21 16.83
CA VAL A 278 6.90 -7.34 17.47
C VAL A 278 7.33 -7.97 18.78
N GLN A 279 8.51 -7.64 19.26
CA GLN A 279 9.02 -8.04 20.57
C GLN A 279 9.51 -6.82 21.34
N SER A 280 9.50 -6.93 22.68
CA SER A 280 10.07 -5.91 23.55
C SER A 280 11.42 -6.34 24.08
N VAL A 281 12.43 -5.47 23.99
CA VAL A 281 13.75 -5.66 24.59
C VAL A 281 13.96 -4.63 25.70
N GLY A 282 14.55 -5.04 26.82
CA GLY A 282 14.75 -4.18 27.99
C GLY A 282 13.51 -4.04 28.88
N ARG A 283 13.63 -3.24 29.95
CA ARG A 283 12.58 -3.06 30.97
C ARG A 283 12.30 -1.59 31.24
N ALA A 284 11.06 -1.30 31.65
CA ALA A 284 10.59 0.04 32.03
C ALA A 284 10.97 1.14 31.01
N ARG A 285 11.68 2.20 31.43
CA ARG A 285 12.08 3.33 30.56
C ARG A 285 13.06 2.94 29.45
N ALA A 286 13.81 1.85 29.64
CA ALA A 286 14.72 1.30 28.65
C ALA A 286 14.05 0.32 27.68
N ARG A 287 12.72 0.08 27.81
CA ARG A 287 11.99 -0.81 26.89
C ARG A 287 12.04 -0.26 25.46
N ARG A 288 12.40 -1.12 24.53
CA ARG A 288 12.37 -0.87 23.08
C ARG A 288 11.55 -1.96 22.39
N TRP A 289 10.95 -1.61 21.27
CA TRP A 289 10.13 -2.46 20.43
C TRP A 289 10.79 -2.60 19.07
N MET A 290 10.78 -3.81 18.53
CA MET A 290 11.36 -4.15 17.23
C MET A 290 10.63 -5.36 16.64
N THR A 291 10.72 -5.59 15.33
CA THR A 291 10.31 -6.88 14.75
C THR A 291 11.24 -7.99 15.23
N PRO A 292 10.76 -9.23 15.46
CA PRO A 292 11.63 -10.34 15.78
C PRO A 292 12.66 -10.54 14.65
N PRO A 293 13.95 -10.80 14.98
CA PRO A 293 14.93 -11.13 13.96
C PRO A 293 14.49 -12.40 13.24
N VAL A 294 14.52 -12.37 11.92
CA VAL A 294 14.21 -13.55 11.10
C VAL A 294 15.27 -14.63 11.42
N PRO A 295 14.88 -15.87 11.75
CA PRO A 295 15.83 -16.95 12.00
C PRO A 295 16.78 -17.10 10.80
N GLY A 296 18.09 -16.95 11.02
CA GLY A 296 19.11 -16.97 9.97
C GLY A 296 19.89 -15.66 9.81
N PHE A 297 19.43 -14.54 10.39
CA PHE A 297 20.21 -13.30 10.51
C PHE A 297 20.77 -13.16 11.93
N THR A 298 21.97 -13.69 12.15
CA THR A 298 22.73 -13.49 13.39
C THR A 298 23.39 -12.11 13.35
N THR A 299 22.74 -11.09 13.93
CA THR A 299 23.28 -9.73 14.09
C THR A 299 24.58 -9.68 14.92
N THR A 300 24.97 -10.77 15.58
CA THR A 300 26.27 -10.90 16.26
C THR A 300 27.47 -10.82 15.32
N LEU A 301 27.27 -10.93 14.00
CA LEU A 301 28.34 -10.83 12.99
C LEU A 301 28.53 -9.40 12.41
N LEU A 302 27.70 -8.42 12.81
CA LEU A 302 27.75 -7.05 12.29
C LEU A 302 28.40 -6.04 13.24
N LEU A 303 28.91 -6.47 14.39
CA LEU A 303 29.78 -5.64 15.22
C LEU A 303 31.24 -6.02 14.95
N PRO A 304 32.16 -5.05 14.74
CA PRO A 304 33.57 -5.36 14.86
C PRO A 304 33.79 -5.94 16.26
N ALA A 305 34.52 -7.05 16.36
CA ALA A 305 35.02 -7.49 17.66
C ALA A 305 35.70 -6.30 18.35
N PRO A 306 35.50 -6.07 19.65
CA PRO A 306 36.24 -5.03 20.35
C PRO A 306 37.72 -5.32 20.12
N LEU A 307 38.43 -4.34 19.53
CA LEU A 307 39.88 -4.43 19.36
C LEU A 307 40.48 -4.73 20.74
N PRO A 308 41.37 -5.73 20.85
CA PRO A 308 42.07 -5.98 22.10
C PRO A 308 42.82 -4.70 22.47
N ASN A 309 42.59 -4.22 23.69
CA ASN A 309 43.24 -3.05 24.26
C ASN A 309 44.75 -3.09 24.00
N GLY A 310 45.24 -2.09 23.26
CA GLY A 310 46.64 -1.69 23.17
C GLY A 310 46.71 -0.20 23.43
#